data_AF-A0A7S3HH36-F1
#
_entry.id   AF-A0A7S3HH36-F1
#
_cell.length_a   1.000
_cell.length_b   1.000
_cell.length_c   1.000
_cell.angle_alpha   90.00
_cell.angle_beta   90.00
_cell.angle_gamma   90.00
#
_symmetry.space_group_name_H-M   'P 1'
#
loop_
_entity.id
_entity.type
_entity.pdbx_description
1 polymer ?
#
loop_
_entity_poly.entity_id
_entity_poly.type
_entity_poly.pdbx_seq_one_letter_code
_entity_poly.pdbx_strand_id
1 'polypeptide(L)'
;DLGFVFADVVKIFEEFLEENPSEMLAVSLSCSGCAPCGEHSKDYHEALTETFGKPDIWGWPNPWPTLGAMRGRILLASRGRHSLGSAAPQAVQNNYKESDHKKFLKGMIEFAKQERTPGVLHCNWLNAVGLNDDDVMANVTSAFTLDWAKSPAAC
;
A
#
# COMPACT_ATOMS: atom_id res chain seq x y z
N ASP A 1 3.32 -17.23 -20.57
CA ASP A 1 3.44 -17.88 -19.26
C ASP A 1 3.45 -16.82 -18.18
N LEU A 2 2.28 -16.43 -17.68
CA LEU A 2 2.11 -15.39 -16.65
C LEU A 2 1.74 -16.01 -15.30
N GLY A 3 2.03 -17.30 -15.13
CA GLY A 3 1.80 -18.07 -13.90
C GLY A 3 2.80 -17.72 -12.80
N PHE A 4 2.99 -16.44 -12.51
CA PHE A 4 3.56 -16.01 -11.23
C PHE A 4 2.50 -16.37 -10.18
N VAL A 5 2.70 -17.46 -9.45
CA VAL A 5 1.76 -17.91 -8.43
C VAL A 5 1.93 -16.98 -7.23
N PHE A 6 0.83 -16.46 -6.68
CA PHE A 6 0.83 -15.56 -5.52
C PHE A 6 1.75 -16.05 -4.37
N ALA A 7 1.87 -17.36 -4.20
CA ALA A 7 2.78 -18.02 -3.26
C ALA A 7 4.27 -17.67 -3.47
N ASP A 8 4.73 -17.54 -4.71
CA ASP A 8 6.12 -17.17 -5.00
C ASP A 8 6.40 -15.73 -4.57
N VAL A 9 5.43 -14.83 -4.76
CA VAL A 9 5.53 -13.43 -4.30
C VAL A 9 5.57 -13.35 -2.78
N VAL A 10 4.71 -14.13 -2.10
CA VAL A 10 4.72 -14.26 -0.64
C VAL A 10 6.10 -14.72 -0.17
N LYS A 11 6.64 -15.77 -0.76
CA LYS A 11 7.97 -16.29 -0.42
C LYS A 11 9.06 -15.23 -0.56
N ILE A 12 9.06 -14.46 -1.65
CA ILE A 12 10.03 -13.37 -1.87
C ILE A 12 9.96 -12.33 -0.74
N PHE A 13 8.76 -11.96 -0.28
CA PHE A 13 8.62 -11.01 0.81
C PHE A 13 9.14 -11.56 2.15
N GLU A 14 8.85 -12.83 2.42
CA GLU A 14 9.27 -13.51 3.65
C GLU A 14 10.79 -13.73 3.70
N GLU A 15 11.44 -14.03 2.57
CA GLU A 15 12.89 -14.15 2.45
C GLU A 15 13.56 -12.77 2.56
N PHE A 16 13.01 -11.74 1.90
CA PHE A 16 13.53 -10.37 2.00
C PHE A 16 13.60 -9.87 3.44
N LEU A 17 12.55 -10.09 4.23
CA LEU A 17 12.53 -9.65 5.64
C LEU A 17 13.41 -10.50 6.56
N GLU A 18 13.69 -11.76 6.20
CA GLU A 18 14.66 -12.59 6.92
C GLU A 18 16.09 -12.07 6.72
N GLU A 19 16.41 -11.65 5.49
CA GLU A 19 17.70 -11.01 5.17
C GLU A 19 17.79 -9.57 5.69
N ASN A 20 16.65 -8.89 5.86
CA ASN A 20 16.57 -7.47 6.24
C ASN A 20 15.62 -7.25 7.43
N PRO A 21 15.96 -7.75 8.64
CA PRO A 21 15.04 -7.77 9.79
C PRO A 21 14.74 -6.38 10.38
N SER A 22 15.50 -5.35 10.00
CA SER A 22 15.22 -3.95 10.39
C SER A 22 14.10 -3.31 9.57
N GLU A 23 13.79 -3.86 8.40
CA GLU A 23 12.80 -3.29 7.47
C GLU A 23 11.39 -3.73 7.83
N MET A 24 10.41 -3.04 7.25
CA MET A 24 9.01 -3.48 7.23
C MET A 24 8.45 -3.40 5.82
N LEU A 25 7.57 -4.33 5.47
CA LEU A 25 6.85 -4.27 4.19
C LEU A 25 5.39 -3.88 4.44
N ALA A 26 4.88 -2.92 3.68
CA ALA A 26 3.45 -2.64 3.62
C ALA A 26 2.90 -3.17 2.29
N VAL A 27 2.05 -4.19 2.36
CA VAL A 27 1.51 -4.90 1.21
C VAL A 27 0.02 -4.61 1.08
N SER A 28 -0.38 -4.08 -0.08
CA SER A 28 -1.79 -3.90 -0.44
C SER A 28 -2.22 -5.04 -1.34
N LEU A 29 -3.16 -5.86 -0.88
CA LEU A 29 -3.76 -6.94 -1.67
C LEU A 29 -5.15 -6.52 -2.16
N SER A 30 -5.44 -6.84 -3.42
CA SER A 30 -6.74 -6.58 -4.05
C SER A 30 -7.09 -7.74 -4.97
N CYS A 31 -8.34 -8.22 -4.93
CA CYS A 31 -8.83 -9.15 -5.93
C CYS A 31 -9.36 -8.42 -7.16
N SER A 32 -8.76 -8.67 -8.31
CA SER A 32 -9.24 -8.20 -9.61
C SER A 32 -10.20 -9.24 -10.19
N GLY A 33 -11.47 -8.87 -10.44
CA GLY A 33 -12.41 -9.76 -11.13
C GLY A 33 -13.05 -10.87 -10.27
N CYS A 34 -12.99 -10.76 -8.94
CA CYS A 34 -13.75 -11.65 -8.06
C CYS A 34 -15.26 -11.48 -8.29
N ALA A 35 -15.96 -12.58 -8.60
CA ALA A 35 -17.41 -12.65 -8.51
C ALA A 35 -17.85 -12.37 -7.06
N PRO A 36 -19.06 -11.81 -6.83
CA PRO A 36 -19.58 -11.62 -5.49
C PRO A 36 -19.54 -12.96 -4.75
N CYS A 37 -18.89 -12.96 -3.58
CA CYS A 37 -18.83 -14.05 -2.62
C CYS A 37 -20.20 -14.76 -2.50
N GLY A 38 -20.23 -16.03 -2.85
CA GLY A 38 -21.38 -16.93 -2.66
C GLY A 38 -21.10 -17.93 -1.54
N GLU A 39 -22.12 -18.65 -1.06
CA GLU A 39 -22.04 -19.60 0.08
C GLU A 39 -21.04 -20.76 -0.09
N HIS A 40 -20.37 -20.87 -1.25
CA HIS A 40 -19.39 -21.92 -1.56
C HIS A 40 -18.02 -21.39 -2.03
N SER A 41 -17.80 -20.08 -2.06
CA SER A 41 -16.44 -19.55 -2.23
C SER A 41 -15.74 -19.61 -0.88
N LYS A 42 -14.58 -20.29 -0.78
CA LYS A 42 -13.65 -20.07 0.35
C LYS A 42 -13.52 -18.57 0.53
N ASP A 43 -13.63 -18.10 1.78
CA ASP A 43 -13.47 -16.68 2.04
C ASP A 43 -12.08 -16.26 1.53
N TYR A 44 -12.03 -15.23 0.71
CA TYR A 44 -10.80 -14.73 0.08
C TYR A 44 -9.65 -14.58 1.10
N HIS A 45 -9.98 -14.22 2.34
CA HIS A 45 -9.05 -14.14 3.45
C HIS A 45 -8.44 -15.49 3.87
N GLU A 46 -9.25 -16.53 3.96
CA GLU A 46 -8.80 -17.87 4.32
C GLU A 46 -7.80 -18.39 3.28
N ALA A 47 -8.12 -18.22 1.99
CA ALA A 47 -7.24 -18.59 0.89
C ALA A 47 -5.91 -17.83 0.92
N LEU A 48 -5.91 -16.55 1.29
CA LEU A 48 -4.68 -15.77 1.49
C LEU A 48 -3.85 -16.34 2.66
N THR A 49 -4.48 -16.57 3.81
CA THR A 49 -3.77 -17.08 5.00
C THR A 49 -3.19 -18.47 4.80
N GLU A 50 -3.86 -19.34 4.02
CA GLU A 50 -3.33 -20.66 3.65
C GLU A 50 -2.06 -20.57 2.80
N THR A 51 -1.82 -19.44 2.13
CA THR A 51 -0.66 -19.23 1.25
C THR A 51 0.57 -18.69 2.00
N PHE A 52 0.39 -18.11 3.19
CA PHE A 52 1.49 -17.53 3.96
C PHE A 52 2.38 -18.62 4.57
N GLY A 53 3.66 -18.61 4.22
CA GLY A 53 4.64 -19.56 4.74
C GLY A 53 5.00 -19.28 6.20
N LYS A 54 5.00 -18.00 6.59
CA LYS A 54 5.33 -17.51 7.94
C LYS A 54 4.20 -16.61 8.47
N PRO A 55 3.02 -17.15 8.85
CA PRO A 55 1.84 -16.36 9.19
C PRO A 55 2.03 -15.39 10.39
N ASP A 56 3.03 -15.61 11.24
CA ASP A 56 3.35 -14.80 12.42
C ASP A 56 3.98 -13.44 12.09
N ILE A 57 4.62 -13.31 10.92
CA ILE A 57 5.18 -12.04 10.45
C ILE A 57 4.17 -11.21 9.65
N TRP A 58 3.02 -11.78 9.28
CA TRP A 58 1.93 -11.06 8.63
C TRP A 58 1.00 -10.44 9.68
N GLY A 59 0.75 -9.13 9.56
CA GLY A 59 -0.07 -8.37 10.50
C GLY A 59 -1.22 -7.63 9.82
N TRP A 60 -2.39 -7.63 10.47
CA TRP A 60 -3.54 -6.80 10.09
C TRP A 60 -3.58 -5.55 10.96
N PRO A 61 -3.77 -4.35 10.38
CA PRO A 61 -3.78 -3.11 11.17
C PRO A 61 -5.09 -2.96 11.95
N ASN A 62 -5.00 -2.98 13.28
CA ASN A 62 -6.08 -2.55 14.19
C ASN A 62 -5.56 -2.27 15.61
N PRO A 63 -5.14 -1.04 15.98
CA PRO A 63 -4.95 0.18 15.16
C PRO A 63 -3.67 0.13 14.29
N TRP A 64 -3.30 1.25 13.64
CA TRP A 64 -2.02 1.33 12.90
C TRP A 64 -0.84 1.12 13.84
N PRO A 65 0.03 0.14 13.57
CA PRO A 65 1.17 -0.17 14.43
C PRO A 65 2.29 0.87 14.29
N THR A 66 3.18 0.91 15.29
CA THR A 66 4.40 1.73 15.23
C THR A 66 5.48 1.02 14.41
N LEU A 67 6.46 1.76 13.90
CA LEU A 67 7.61 1.18 13.21
C LEU A 67 8.34 0.14 14.07
N GLY A 68 8.51 0.41 15.38
CA GLY A 68 9.17 -0.52 16.30
C GLY A 68 8.46 -1.87 16.43
N ALA A 69 7.12 -1.88 16.38
CA ALA A 69 6.34 -3.11 16.40
C ALA A 69 6.38 -3.88 15.08
N MET A 70 6.74 -3.22 13.97
CA MET A 70 6.65 -3.74 12.61
C MET A 70 7.97 -4.16 11.98
N ARG A 71 9.12 -3.92 12.63
CA ARG A 71 10.40 -4.41 12.12
C ARG A 71 10.39 -5.93 11.94
N GLY A 72 10.82 -6.38 10.77
CA GLY A 72 10.79 -7.79 10.37
C GLY A 72 9.39 -8.33 10.06
N ARG A 73 8.39 -7.46 9.87
CA ARG A 73 6.99 -7.86 9.64
C ARG A 73 6.41 -7.26 8.36
N ILE A 74 5.35 -7.91 7.89
CA ILE A 74 4.55 -7.52 6.72
C ILE A 74 3.20 -7.00 7.20
N LEU A 75 2.90 -5.73 6.91
CA LEU A 75 1.61 -5.11 7.17
C LEU A 75 0.67 -5.30 5.97
N LEU A 76 -0.48 -5.93 6.20
CA LEU A 76 -1.53 -6.05 5.20
C LEU A 76 -2.42 -4.80 5.20
N ALA A 77 -2.10 -3.84 4.33
CA ALA A 77 -2.93 -2.68 4.05
C ALA A 77 -4.02 -3.05 3.02
N SER A 78 -5.01 -3.84 3.45
CA SER A 78 -6.08 -4.30 2.55
C SER A 78 -6.97 -3.15 2.10
N ARG A 79 -7.44 -3.22 0.84
CA ARG A 79 -8.42 -2.29 0.27
C ARG A 79 -9.63 -3.01 -0.31
N GLY A 80 -10.80 -2.42 -0.12
CA GLY A 80 -12.06 -2.84 -0.77
C GLY A 80 -13.01 -3.64 0.14
N ARG A 81 -14.14 -4.10 -0.43
CA ARG A 81 -15.19 -4.83 0.30
C ARG A 81 -14.74 -6.16 0.93
N HIS A 82 -13.60 -6.68 0.50
CA HIS A 82 -12.97 -7.91 1.00
C HIS A 82 -11.84 -7.59 1.97
N SER A 83 -12.00 -6.56 2.80
CA SER A 83 -11.02 -6.18 3.83
C SER A 83 -11.54 -6.51 5.23
N LEU A 84 -12.03 -7.75 5.45
CA LEU A 84 -12.21 -8.26 6.81
C LEU A 84 -10.82 -8.29 7.46
N GLY A 85 -10.50 -7.26 8.25
CA GLY A 85 -9.23 -7.18 8.99
C GLY A 85 -8.58 -5.80 9.07
N SER A 86 -8.74 -4.93 8.07
CA SER A 86 -8.24 -3.54 8.16
C SER A 86 -9.37 -2.61 8.58
N ALA A 87 -9.62 -2.54 9.89
CA ALA A 87 -10.52 -1.53 10.47
C ALA A 87 -9.84 -0.15 10.62
N ALA A 88 -8.52 -0.09 10.44
CA ALA A 88 -7.76 1.13 10.62
C ALA A 88 -8.06 2.15 9.49
N PRO A 89 -8.32 3.42 9.84
CA PRO A 89 -8.79 4.41 8.87
C PRO A 89 -7.69 4.80 7.88
N GLN A 90 -8.11 5.02 6.63
CA GLN A 90 -7.24 5.42 5.52
C GLN A 90 -7.80 6.66 4.82
N ALA A 91 -6.93 7.56 4.42
CA ALA A 91 -7.20 8.61 3.44
C ALA A 91 -6.48 8.25 2.14
N VAL A 92 -7.18 8.23 1.01
CA VAL A 92 -6.62 7.77 -0.27
C VAL A 92 -6.89 8.80 -1.36
N GLN A 93 -5.84 9.26 -2.02
CA GLN A 93 -5.91 9.90 -3.33
C GLN A 93 -5.56 8.85 -4.39
N ASN A 94 -6.47 8.59 -5.33
CA ASN A 94 -6.25 7.64 -6.43
C ASN A 94 -7.04 8.07 -7.67
N ASN A 95 -6.71 9.24 -8.21
CA ASN A 95 -7.39 9.80 -9.39
C ASN A 95 -6.79 9.26 -10.69
N TYR A 96 -6.61 7.95 -10.80
CA TYR A 96 -5.94 7.30 -11.94
C TYR A 96 -6.63 7.48 -13.31
N LYS A 97 -7.88 7.96 -13.33
CA LYS A 97 -8.65 8.28 -14.55
C LYS A 97 -8.64 9.77 -14.92
N GLU A 98 -7.95 10.61 -14.15
CA GLU A 98 -7.85 12.03 -14.46
C GLU A 98 -6.99 12.21 -15.71
N SER A 99 -7.59 12.73 -16.77
CA SER A 99 -6.94 12.95 -18.06
C SER A 99 -6.19 14.29 -18.13
N ASP A 100 -6.53 15.26 -17.28
CA ASP A 100 -5.82 16.54 -17.21
C ASP A 100 -4.60 16.44 -16.28
N HIS A 101 -3.40 16.54 -16.87
CA HIS A 101 -2.12 16.47 -16.15
C HIS A 101 -2.01 17.49 -15.01
N LYS A 102 -2.43 18.74 -15.25
CA LYS A 102 -2.32 19.82 -14.26
C LYS A 102 -3.26 19.56 -13.11
N LYS A 103 -4.46 19.07 -13.39
CA LYS A 103 -5.44 18.71 -12.37
C LYS A 103 -5.01 17.48 -11.57
N PHE A 104 -4.43 16.48 -12.22
CA PHE A 104 -3.85 15.31 -11.56
C PHE A 104 -2.73 15.69 -10.59
N LEU A 105 -1.72 16.42 -11.08
CA LEU A 105 -0.58 16.90 -10.28
C LEU A 105 -1.03 17.82 -9.12
N LYS A 106 -1.98 18.73 -9.40
CA LYS A 106 -2.55 19.60 -8.36
C LYS A 106 -3.20 18.78 -7.25
N GLY A 107 -4.04 17.79 -7.60
CA GLY A 107 -4.67 16.92 -6.63
C GLY A 107 -3.67 16.11 -5.80
N MET A 108 -2.60 15.61 -6.42
CA MET A 108 -1.52 14.91 -5.72
C MET A 108 -0.79 15.82 -4.72
N ILE A 109 -0.44 17.04 -5.12
CA ILE A 109 0.26 18.01 -4.26
C ILE A 109 -0.65 18.48 -3.13
N GLU A 110 -1.92 18.74 -3.41
CA GLU A 110 -2.90 19.12 -2.39
C GLU A 110 -3.06 18.01 -1.35
N PHE A 111 -3.19 16.75 -1.78
CA PHE A 111 -3.23 15.60 -0.86
C PHE A 111 -1.93 15.43 -0.07
N ALA A 112 -0.78 15.71 -0.68
CA ALA A 112 0.52 15.69 0.00
C ALA A 112 0.64 16.80 1.06
N LYS A 113 -0.01 17.96 0.87
CA LYS A 113 0.02 19.11 1.77
C LYS A 113 -1.05 19.09 2.87
N GLN A 114 -2.04 18.20 2.77
CA GLN A 114 -3.08 18.07 3.79
C GLN A 114 -2.46 17.75 5.17
N GLU A 115 -3.00 18.41 6.20
CA GLU A 115 -2.64 18.11 7.58
C GLU A 115 -2.91 16.63 7.89
N ARG A 116 -1.93 15.94 8.45
CA ARG A 116 -2.02 14.51 8.72
C ARG A 116 -2.83 14.28 9.98
N THR A 117 -3.98 13.63 9.83
CA THR A 117 -4.76 13.14 10.97
C THR A 117 -4.02 12.00 11.67
N PRO A 118 -3.71 12.11 12.98
CA PRO A 118 -3.12 11.02 13.74
C PRO A 118 -3.97 9.74 13.65
N GLY A 119 -3.32 8.60 13.50
CA GLY A 119 -4.01 7.32 13.39
C GLY A 119 -4.74 7.08 12.06
N VAL A 120 -4.50 7.91 11.04
CA VAL A 120 -4.98 7.68 9.66
C VAL A 120 -3.78 7.43 8.75
N LEU A 121 -3.83 6.37 7.93
CA LEU A 121 -2.83 6.14 6.89
C LEU A 121 -3.21 6.95 5.64
N HIS A 122 -2.29 7.79 5.15
CA HIS A 122 -2.47 8.59 3.94
C HIS A 122 -1.77 7.90 2.76
N CYS A 123 -2.52 7.51 1.73
CA CYS A 123 -1.98 6.89 0.52
C CYS A 123 -2.19 7.79 -0.70
N ASN A 124 -1.09 8.22 -1.33
CA ASN A 124 -1.10 9.08 -2.52
C ASN A 124 -0.63 8.27 -3.73
N TRP A 125 -1.49 8.06 -4.73
CA TRP A 125 -1.14 7.31 -5.93
C TRP A 125 -0.69 8.25 -7.04
N LEU A 126 0.54 8.04 -7.48
CA LEU A 126 1.21 8.90 -8.46
C LEU A 126 1.01 8.41 -9.90
N ASN A 127 0.39 7.24 -10.07
CA ASN A 127 0.12 6.65 -11.38
C ASN A 127 -1.27 7.04 -11.89
N ALA A 128 -1.34 7.29 -13.20
CA ALA A 128 -2.58 7.53 -13.93
C ALA A 128 -2.53 6.82 -15.29
N VAL A 129 -3.70 6.46 -15.81
CA VAL A 129 -3.83 5.80 -17.10
C VAL A 129 -4.03 6.86 -18.18
N GLY A 130 -3.24 6.81 -19.26
CA GLY A 130 -3.41 7.68 -20.42
C GLY A 130 -2.71 9.05 -20.33
N LEU A 131 -1.81 9.23 -19.35
CA LEU A 131 -0.90 10.38 -19.32
C LEU A 131 0.43 9.97 -19.99
N ASN A 132 0.94 10.76 -20.93
CA ASN A 132 2.25 10.49 -21.56
C ASN A 132 3.39 10.86 -20.61
N ASP A 133 4.41 9.98 -20.54
CA ASP A 133 5.34 9.81 -19.42
C ASP A 133 6.30 10.97 -19.12
N ASP A 134 6.64 11.80 -20.09
CA ASP A 134 7.78 12.72 -19.97
C ASP A 134 7.54 13.88 -19.00
N ASP A 135 6.29 14.35 -18.85
CA ASP A 135 5.96 15.48 -17.96
C ASP A 135 5.65 15.05 -16.52
N VAL A 136 5.20 13.82 -16.31
CA VAL A 136 4.76 13.35 -14.98
C VAL A 136 5.96 13.03 -14.09
N MET A 137 6.96 12.32 -14.62
CA MET A 137 8.12 11.88 -13.82
C MET A 137 9.05 13.03 -13.40
N ALA A 138 9.22 14.06 -14.22
CA ALA A 138 10.03 15.23 -13.90
C ALA A 138 9.41 16.10 -12.79
N ASN A 139 8.09 16.27 -12.81
CA ASN A 139 7.35 17.07 -11.81
C ASN A 139 7.12 16.33 -10.49
N VAL A 140 6.99 15.00 -10.52
CA VAL A 140 6.94 14.17 -9.32
C VAL A 140 8.27 14.26 -8.58
N THR A 141 9.40 14.03 -9.25
CA THR A 141 10.73 14.00 -8.61
C THR A 141 11.06 15.31 -7.87
N SER A 142 10.68 16.46 -8.43
CA SER A 142 10.88 17.79 -7.81
C SER A 142 9.92 18.08 -6.65
N ALA A 143 8.70 17.53 -6.65
CA ALA A 143 7.75 17.64 -5.54
C ALA A 143 8.17 16.79 -4.32
N PHE A 144 8.88 15.69 -4.54
CA PHE A 144 9.42 14.82 -3.48
C PHE A 144 10.81 15.27 -2.96
N THR A 145 11.48 16.21 -3.63
CA THR A 145 12.70 16.86 -3.10
C THR A 145 12.40 18.00 -2.10
N LEU A 146 11.13 18.16 -1.68
CA LEU A 146 10.75 19.09 -0.62
C LEU A 146 11.12 18.53 0.76
N ASP A 147 12.35 18.89 1.15
CA ASP A 147 12.76 19.21 2.53
C ASP A 147 12.81 18.06 3.56
N TRP A 148 13.44 16.94 3.22
CA TRP A 148 13.98 16.02 4.25
C TRP A 148 14.90 16.78 5.24
N ALA A 149 15.57 17.85 4.77
CA ALA A 149 16.42 18.73 5.57
C ALA A 149 15.68 19.58 6.62
N LYS A 150 14.34 19.64 6.61
CA LYS A 150 13.54 20.39 7.59
C LYS A 150 12.60 19.52 8.43
N SER A 151 12.69 18.20 8.35
CA SER A 151 11.98 17.32 9.29
C SER A 151 12.64 17.44 10.67
N PRO A 152 11.96 17.90 11.72
CA PRO A 152 12.53 18.08 13.06
C PRO A 152 12.66 16.76 13.84
N ALA A 153 12.87 15.64 13.18
CA ALA A 153 12.99 14.33 13.80
C ALA A 153 14.37 13.71 13.53
N ALA A 154 15.40 14.36 14.08
CA ALA A 154 16.66 13.73 14.45
C ALA A 154 16.88 14.02 15.94
N CYS A 155 16.31 13.16 16.78
CA CYS A 155 16.74 12.90 18.15
C CYS A 155 17.06 11.41 18.23
#